data_AF-A0A522VK79-F1
#
_entry.id   AF-A0A522VK79-F1
#
_cell.length_a   1.000
_cell.length_b   1.000
_cell.length_c   1.000
_cell.angle_alpha   90.00
_cell.angle_beta   90.00
_cell.angle_gamma   90.00
#
_symmetry.space_group_name_H-M   'P 1'
#
loop_
_entity.id
_entity.type
_entity.pdbx_description
1 polymer ?
#
loop_
_entity_poly.entity_id
_entity_poly.type
_entity_poly.pdbx_seq_one_letter_code
_entity_poly.pdbx_strand_id
1 'polypeptide(L)'
;SLVAVATAHDGSPLLLLSKLADHTQNLERDNRASLLFALPEGHANPQTAPRVGVMGRLSRSDVMADRARYLARQPGAALYAGFADFCIWRMTVERLHFVGGFGRAVWFEAGQVLLDPQTAERFAEAEEGLIERFSQKLPGVCGADADGIDLLVGEGLVKRRLFASAQTNPETALDAPLLPE
;
A
#
# COMPACT_ATOMS: atom_id res chain seq x y z
N SER A 1 0.38 -17.56 2.42
CA SER A 1 -0.90 -17.21 1.76
C SER A 1 -0.66 -16.11 0.75
N LEU A 2 -1.37 -16.11 -0.37
CA LEU A 2 -1.46 -14.93 -1.25
C LEU A 2 -2.54 -14.01 -0.71
N VAL A 3 -2.26 -12.70 -0.64
CA VAL A 3 -3.20 -11.68 -0.14
C VAL A 3 -3.17 -10.46 -1.05
N ALA A 4 -4.31 -9.82 -1.24
CA ALA A 4 -4.37 -8.48 -1.82
C ALA A 4 -3.96 -7.45 -0.75
N VAL A 5 -3.36 -6.34 -1.19
CA VAL A 5 -2.78 -5.33 -0.32
C VAL A 5 -3.07 -3.94 -0.85
N ALA A 6 -3.30 -3.02 0.09
CA ALA A 6 -3.30 -1.58 -0.12
C ALA A 6 -2.39 -0.94 0.94
N THR A 7 -2.27 0.38 0.93
CA THR A 7 -1.50 1.13 1.94
C THR A 7 -2.37 2.16 2.64
N ALA A 8 -2.15 2.35 3.93
CA ALA A 8 -2.57 3.53 4.65
C ALA A 8 -1.73 4.74 4.21
N HIS A 9 -2.12 5.96 4.61
CA HIS A 9 -1.42 7.20 4.21
C HIS A 9 0.03 7.29 4.68
N ASP A 10 0.41 6.55 5.72
CA ASP A 10 1.80 6.47 6.20
C ASP A 10 2.65 5.42 5.46
N GLY A 11 2.05 4.68 4.52
CA GLY A 11 2.67 3.57 3.81
C GLY A 11 2.48 2.20 4.48
N SER A 12 1.82 2.13 5.65
CA SER A 12 1.56 0.86 6.35
C SER A 12 0.68 -0.07 5.50
N PRO A 13 1.05 -1.36 5.35
CA PRO A 13 0.23 -2.33 4.63
C PRO A 13 -1.16 -2.53 5.25
N LEU A 14 -2.18 -2.57 4.40
CA LEU A 14 -3.57 -2.87 4.73
C LEU A 14 -4.03 -4.15 4.01
N LEU A 15 -4.65 -5.04 4.76
CA LEU A 15 -5.19 -6.32 4.27
C LEU A 15 -6.67 -6.42 4.67
N LEU A 16 -7.50 -7.03 3.84
CA LEU A 16 -8.88 -7.39 4.21
C LEU A 16 -8.97 -8.92 4.34
N LEU A 17 -9.12 -9.40 5.57
CA LEU A 17 -9.01 -10.83 5.88
C LEU A 17 -10.31 -11.36 6.50
N SER A 18 -10.73 -12.55 6.06
CA SER A 18 -11.83 -13.30 6.70
C SER A 18 -11.34 -13.98 7.97
N LYS A 19 -12.14 -13.93 9.04
CA LYS A 19 -11.93 -14.69 10.29
C LYS A 19 -11.88 -16.20 10.06
N LEU A 20 -12.46 -16.70 8.97
CA LEU A 20 -12.47 -18.12 8.64
C LEU A 20 -11.15 -18.59 8.04
N ALA A 21 -10.34 -17.68 7.47
CA ALA A 21 -9.11 -18.05 6.80
C ALA A 21 -7.99 -18.47 7.78
N ASP A 22 -7.22 -19.49 7.41
CA ASP A 22 -6.11 -20.01 8.22
C ASP A 22 -5.09 -18.92 8.58
N HIS A 23 -4.79 -18.02 7.65
CA HIS A 23 -3.86 -16.93 7.90
C HIS A 23 -4.38 -15.97 8.98
N THR A 24 -5.70 -15.75 9.06
CA THR A 24 -6.28 -14.93 10.13
C THR A 24 -6.21 -15.67 11.46
N GLN A 25 -6.54 -16.96 11.48
CA GLN A 25 -6.42 -17.77 12.71
C GLN A 25 -4.98 -17.83 13.23
N ASN A 26 -3.99 -17.86 12.33
CA ASN A 26 -2.58 -17.77 12.70
C ASN A 26 -2.26 -16.41 13.31
N LEU A 27 -2.73 -15.31 12.71
CA LEU A 27 -2.52 -13.94 13.21
C LEU A 27 -3.18 -13.68 14.57
N GLU A 28 -4.34 -14.28 14.83
CA GLU A 28 -5.00 -14.21 16.13
C GLU A 28 -4.20 -14.91 17.25
N ARG A 29 -3.39 -15.92 16.90
CA ARG A 29 -2.51 -16.62 17.85
C ARG A 29 -1.18 -15.92 18.02
N ASP A 30 -0.60 -15.45 16.93
CA ASP A 30 0.66 -14.72 16.89
C ASP A 30 0.62 -13.69 15.76
N ASN A 31 0.60 -12.42 16.14
CA ASN A 31 0.38 -11.33 15.20
C ASN A 31 1.63 -10.94 14.38
N ARG A 32 2.77 -11.61 14.59
CA ARG A 32 3.98 -11.39 13.80
C ARG A 32 3.80 -11.91 12.38
N ALA A 33 4.12 -11.08 11.41
CA ALA A 33 3.97 -11.42 10.00
C ALA A 33 5.06 -10.79 9.14
N SER A 34 5.24 -11.37 7.95
CA SER A 34 6.02 -10.76 6.89
C SER A 34 5.25 -10.79 5.58
N LEU A 35 5.29 -9.70 4.83
CA LEU A 35 4.77 -9.60 3.46
C LEU A 35 5.94 -9.58 2.49
N LEU A 36 5.89 -10.42 1.46
CA LEU A 36 6.87 -10.45 0.39
C LEU A 36 6.27 -9.83 -0.87
N PHE A 37 6.92 -8.79 -1.38
CA PHE A 37 6.63 -8.19 -2.67
C PHE A 37 7.79 -8.50 -3.60
N ALA A 38 7.51 -9.13 -4.74
CA ALA A 38 8.53 -9.51 -5.71
C ALA A 38 8.04 -9.14 -7.12
N LEU A 39 8.99 -8.77 -7.99
CA LEU A 39 8.75 -8.49 -9.40
C LEU A 39 9.55 -9.49 -10.26
N PRO A 40 9.17 -10.78 -10.29
CA PRO A 40 9.92 -11.81 -10.99
C PRO A 40 9.82 -11.71 -12.53
N GLU A 41 8.90 -10.90 -13.06
CA GLU A 41 8.64 -10.78 -14.50
C GLU A 41 9.91 -10.34 -15.25
N GLY A 42 10.21 -11.02 -16.37
CA GLY A 42 11.40 -10.72 -17.19
C GLY A 42 12.71 -11.33 -16.68
N HIS A 43 12.73 -12.00 -15.51
CA HIS A 43 13.92 -12.67 -14.98
C HIS A 43 13.89 -14.19 -15.21
N ALA A 44 14.86 -14.74 -15.94
CA ALA A 44 14.99 -16.19 -16.15
C ALA A 44 15.25 -16.96 -14.83
N ASN A 45 15.96 -16.34 -13.89
CA ASN A 45 16.10 -16.83 -12.51
C ASN A 45 15.36 -15.87 -11.57
N PRO A 46 14.25 -16.27 -10.94
CA PRO A 46 13.46 -15.39 -10.07
C PRO A 46 14.24 -14.89 -8.83
N GLN A 47 15.33 -15.55 -8.44
CA GLN A 47 16.17 -15.09 -7.33
C GLN A 47 16.97 -13.82 -7.68
N THR A 48 17.08 -13.49 -8.97
CA THR A 48 17.75 -12.27 -9.45
C THR A 48 16.81 -11.07 -9.51
N ALA A 49 15.50 -11.28 -9.37
CA ALA A 49 14.52 -10.22 -9.41
C ALA A 49 14.54 -9.34 -8.15
N PRO A 50 14.17 -8.05 -8.27
CA PRO A 50 13.92 -7.19 -7.13
C PRO A 50 12.81 -7.74 -6.23
N ARG A 51 13.02 -7.68 -4.92
CA ARG A 51 11.99 -7.96 -3.92
C ARG A 51 12.21 -7.16 -2.65
N VAL A 52 11.15 -7.01 -1.88
CA VAL A 52 11.20 -6.50 -0.51
C VAL A 52 10.37 -7.40 0.41
N GLY A 53 10.97 -7.80 1.53
CA GLY A 53 10.25 -8.37 2.65
C GLY A 53 9.93 -7.26 3.64
N VAL A 54 8.66 -7.08 3.98
CA VAL A 54 8.18 -6.13 5.00
C VAL A 54 7.80 -6.93 6.22
N MET A 55 8.43 -6.68 7.37
CA MET A 55 8.19 -7.42 8.61
C MET A 55 7.56 -6.51 9.65
N GLY A 56 6.65 -7.07 10.43
CA GLY A 56 6.02 -6.36 11.53
C GLY A 56 4.91 -7.15 12.18
N ARG A 57 3.91 -6.43 12.70
CA ARG A 57 2.77 -7.00 13.39
C ARG A 57 1.47 -6.54 12.77
N LEU A 58 0.57 -7.47 12.51
CA LEU A 58 -0.76 -7.16 11.99
C LEU A 58 -1.76 -7.08 13.15
N SER A 59 -2.53 -6.00 13.20
CA SER A 59 -3.69 -5.87 14.10
C SER A 59 -4.92 -5.45 13.32
N ARG A 60 -6.10 -5.82 13.81
CA ARG A 60 -7.36 -5.33 13.24
C ARG A 60 -7.38 -3.80 13.32
N SER A 61 -7.88 -3.16 12.27
CA SER A 61 -8.07 -1.72 12.18
C SER A 61 -9.55 -1.39 12.05
N ASP A 62 -10.04 -0.57 12.97
CA ASP A 62 -11.38 0.01 12.93
C ASP A 62 -11.35 1.44 12.34
N VAL A 63 -10.21 1.86 11.79
CA VAL A 63 -10.05 3.18 11.15
C VAL A 63 -10.81 3.18 9.83
N MET A 64 -11.82 4.05 9.70
CA MET A 64 -12.64 4.15 8.48
C MET A 64 -11.83 4.51 7.24
N ALA A 65 -10.80 5.35 7.39
CA ALA A 65 -9.90 5.73 6.29
C ALA A 65 -9.12 4.53 5.74
N ASP A 66 -8.67 3.59 6.59
CA ASP A 66 -7.97 2.38 6.15
C ASP A 66 -8.89 1.51 5.27
N ARG A 67 -10.15 1.34 5.70
CA ARG A 67 -11.16 0.61 4.92
C ARG A 67 -11.44 1.28 3.58
N ALA A 68 -11.62 2.60 3.57
CA ALA A 68 -11.89 3.36 2.35
C ALA A 68 -10.72 3.23 1.35
N ARG A 69 -9.47 3.40 1.81
CA ARG A 69 -8.29 3.25 0.95
C ARG A 69 -8.10 1.85 0.40
N TYR A 70 -8.39 0.83 1.21
CA TYR A 70 -8.34 -0.57 0.74
C TYR A 70 -9.36 -0.80 -0.37
N LEU A 71 -10.63 -0.40 -0.17
CA LEU A 71 -11.69 -0.61 -1.15
C LEU A 71 -11.51 0.21 -2.43
N ALA A 72 -10.93 1.40 -2.33
CA ALA A 72 -10.60 2.21 -3.51
C ALA A 72 -9.58 1.52 -4.44
N ARG A 73 -8.66 0.73 -3.88
CA ARG A 73 -7.64 -0.04 -4.62
C ARG A 73 -8.07 -1.47 -4.92
N GLN A 74 -9.08 -1.98 -4.23
CA GLN A 74 -9.59 -3.34 -4.36
C GLN A 74 -11.12 -3.32 -4.53
N PRO A 75 -11.66 -2.73 -5.63
CA PRO A 75 -13.10 -2.54 -5.79
C PRO A 75 -13.89 -3.85 -5.75
N GLY A 76 -13.31 -4.95 -6.27
CA GLY A 76 -13.92 -6.28 -6.19
C GLY A 76 -14.12 -6.79 -4.76
N ALA A 77 -13.39 -6.25 -3.77
CA ALA A 77 -13.55 -6.60 -2.38
C ALA A 77 -14.83 -6.06 -1.74
N ALA A 78 -15.48 -5.06 -2.36
CA ALA A 78 -16.75 -4.52 -1.85
C ALA A 78 -17.85 -5.59 -1.72
N LEU A 79 -17.77 -6.66 -2.53
CA LEU A 79 -18.71 -7.78 -2.51
C LEU A 79 -18.74 -8.54 -1.17
N TYR A 80 -17.64 -8.54 -0.42
CA TYR A 80 -17.50 -9.32 0.81
C TYR A 80 -16.97 -8.51 2.00
N ALA A 81 -16.44 -7.31 1.80
CA ALA A 81 -15.93 -6.46 2.89
C ALA A 81 -16.99 -6.08 3.94
N GLY A 82 -18.28 -6.14 3.59
CA GLY A 82 -19.39 -5.90 4.52
C GLY A 82 -19.79 -7.10 5.37
N PHE A 83 -19.25 -8.30 5.08
CA PHE A 83 -19.59 -9.50 5.85
C PHE A 83 -18.96 -9.46 7.24
N ALA A 84 -19.68 -10.01 8.23
CA ALA A 84 -19.30 -9.94 9.65
C ALA A 84 -17.98 -10.66 9.99
N ASP A 85 -17.53 -11.55 9.10
CA ASP A 85 -16.27 -12.26 9.23
C ASP A 85 -15.09 -11.55 8.57
N PHE A 86 -15.28 -10.50 7.76
CA PHE A 86 -14.17 -9.75 7.17
C PHE A 86 -13.80 -8.52 7.99
N CYS A 87 -12.49 -8.32 8.20
CA CYS A 87 -11.95 -7.15 8.91
C CYS A 87 -10.73 -6.60 8.17
N ILE A 88 -10.52 -5.29 8.26
CA ILE A 88 -9.26 -4.68 7.84
C ILE A 88 -8.20 -4.98 8.90
N TRP A 89 -7.02 -5.34 8.45
CA TRP A 89 -5.82 -5.50 9.26
C TRP A 89 -4.76 -4.52 8.76
N ARG A 90 -4.14 -3.81 9.70
CA ARG A 90 -3.03 -2.90 9.42
C ARG A 90 -1.76 -3.46 10.01
N MET A 91 -0.67 -3.41 9.25
CA MET A 91 0.64 -3.80 9.73
C MET A 91 1.35 -2.61 10.37
N THR A 92 1.70 -2.72 11.64
CA THR A 92 2.78 -1.92 12.23
C THR A 92 4.09 -2.47 11.71
N VAL A 93 4.72 -1.76 10.76
CA VAL A 93 6.00 -2.17 10.17
C VAL A 93 7.11 -1.97 11.20
N GLU A 94 7.95 -2.99 11.36
CA GLU A 94 9.15 -2.93 12.21
C GLU A 94 10.39 -2.66 11.35
N ARG A 95 10.54 -3.40 10.23
CA ARG A 95 11.68 -3.28 9.32
C ARG A 95 11.41 -3.90 7.97
N LEU A 96 12.26 -3.58 7.00
CA LEU A 96 12.20 -4.10 5.64
C LEU A 96 13.56 -4.68 5.24
N HIS A 97 13.52 -5.74 4.43
CA HIS A 97 14.70 -6.27 3.76
C HIS A 97 14.51 -6.19 2.25
N PHE A 98 15.19 -5.23 1.63
CA PHE A 98 15.17 -5.04 0.19
C PHE A 98 16.31 -5.82 -0.45
N VAL A 99 16.02 -6.50 -1.55
CA VAL A 99 17.05 -7.08 -2.41
C VAL A 99 16.78 -6.69 -3.86
N GLY A 100 17.65 -5.86 -4.43
CA GLY A 100 17.52 -5.29 -5.77
C GLY A 100 18.18 -6.11 -6.89
N GLY A 101 18.59 -7.35 -6.60
CA GLY A 101 19.35 -8.22 -7.50
C GLY A 101 20.67 -8.70 -6.88
N PHE A 102 21.59 -9.20 -7.71
CA PHE A 102 22.86 -9.75 -7.23
C PHE A 102 23.69 -8.70 -6.48
N GLY A 103 24.15 -9.03 -5.26
CA GLY A 103 25.02 -8.18 -4.45
C GLY A 103 24.37 -6.92 -3.85
N ARG A 104 23.05 -6.72 -4.00
CA ARG A 104 22.34 -5.53 -3.52
C ARG A 104 21.25 -5.90 -2.52
N ALA A 105 21.62 -6.08 -1.26
CA ALA A 105 20.72 -6.36 -0.16
C ALA A 105 20.89 -5.33 0.96
N VAL A 106 19.79 -4.73 1.43
CA VAL A 106 19.80 -3.66 2.43
C VAL A 106 18.65 -3.88 3.40
N TRP A 107 18.93 -3.67 4.69
CA TRP A 107 17.91 -3.57 5.74
C TRP A 107 17.55 -2.12 5.97
N PHE A 108 16.26 -1.85 6.12
CA PHE A 108 15.73 -0.55 6.51
C PHE A 108 14.88 -0.70 7.77
N GLU A 109 15.04 0.22 8.71
CA GLU A 109 14.11 0.39 9.82
C GLU A 109 12.84 1.11 9.33
N ALA A 110 11.70 0.90 10.00
CA ALA A 110 10.41 1.46 9.58
C ALA A 110 10.45 2.98 9.35
N GLY A 111 11.11 3.73 10.24
CA GLY A 111 11.22 5.20 10.14
C GLY A 111 12.07 5.71 8.97
N GLN A 112 12.75 4.83 8.23
CA GLN A 112 13.48 5.19 7.00
C GLN A 112 12.62 5.04 5.74
N VAL A 113 11.45 4.40 5.85
CA VAL A 113 10.62 4.03 4.70
C VAL A 113 9.20 4.56 4.82
N LEU A 114 8.61 4.51 6.03
CA LEU A 114 7.29 5.05 6.26
C LEU A 114 7.31 6.58 6.25
N LEU A 115 6.20 7.17 5.81
CA LEU A 115 6.02 8.62 5.86
C LEU A 115 5.93 9.09 7.30
N ASP A 116 6.42 10.30 7.55
CA ASP A 116 6.25 10.91 8.86
C ASP A 116 4.75 11.12 9.17
N PRO A 117 4.31 10.95 10.42
CA PRO A 117 2.89 11.02 10.76
C PRO A 117 2.21 12.34 10.38
N GLN A 118 2.94 13.46 10.44
CA GLN A 118 2.37 14.77 10.14
C GLN A 118 2.12 14.94 8.63
N THR A 119 3.05 14.49 7.79
CA THR A 119 2.84 14.45 6.34
C THR A 119 1.73 13.47 5.98
N ALA A 120 1.71 12.27 6.57
CA ALA A 120 0.65 11.30 6.34
C ALA A 120 -0.74 11.88 6.67
N GLU A 121 -0.88 12.60 7.79
CA GLU A 121 -2.12 13.26 8.19
C GLU A 121 -2.53 14.37 7.20
N ARG A 122 -1.59 15.25 6.80
CA ARG A 122 -1.85 16.28 5.78
C ARG A 122 -2.38 15.68 4.47
N PHE A 123 -1.76 14.59 4.01
CA PHE A 123 -2.23 13.91 2.80
C PHE A 123 -3.54 13.17 3.01
N ALA A 124 -3.82 12.66 4.21
CA ALA A 124 -5.10 12.05 4.52
C ALA A 124 -6.26 13.04 4.44
N GLU A 125 -6.08 14.25 4.97
CA GLU A 125 -7.07 15.33 4.90
C GLU A 125 -7.29 15.82 3.47
N ALA A 126 -6.24 15.84 2.64
CA ALA A 126 -6.29 16.38 1.29
C ALA A 126 -6.62 15.35 0.20
N GLU A 127 -6.62 14.04 0.49
CA GLU A 127 -6.67 12.98 -0.53
C GLU A 127 -7.87 13.12 -1.47
N GLU A 128 -9.07 13.38 -0.94
CA GLU A 128 -10.28 13.49 -1.77
C GLU A 128 -10.15 14.60 -2.82
N GLY A 129 -9.67 15.78 -2.39
CA GLY A 129 -9.42 16.90 -3.29
C GLY A 129 -8.29 16.60 -4.29
N LEU A 130 -7.23 15.92 -3.87
CA LEU A 130 -6.16 15.50 -4.78
C LEU A 130 -6.69 14.53 -5.85
N ILE A 131 -7.46 13.51 -5.45
CA ILE A 131 -8.09 12.56 -6.37
C ILE A 131 -8.96 13.29 -7.38
N GLU A 132 -9.84 14.20 -6.93
CA GLU A 132 -10.70 14.98 -7.82
C GLU A 132 -9.87 15.77 -8.84
N ARG A 133 -8.83 16.47 -8.38
CA ARG A 133 -8.01 17.33 -9.22
C ARG A 133 -7.15 16.55 -10.21
N PHE A 134 -6.54 15.43 -9.81
CA PHE A 134 -5.82 14.57 -10.75
C PHE A 134 -6.76 13.89 -11.75
N SER A 135 -7.98 13.54 -11.32
CA SER A 135 -9.00 12.91 -12.18
C SER A 135 -9.42 13.79 -13.36
N GLN A 136 -9.25 15.11 -13.27
CA GLN A 136 -9.53 16.04 -14.38
C GLN A 136 -8.61 15.79 -15.60
N LYS A 137 -7.43 15.21 -15.39
CA LYS A 137 -6.42 14.96 -16.45
C LYS A 137 -6.11 13.49 -16.64
N LEU A 138 -6.27 12.68 -15.60
CA LEU A 138 -5.89 11.26 -15.59
C LEU A 138 -7.11 10.42 -15.18
N PRO A 139 -7.69 9.62 -16.09
CA PRO A 139 -8.81 8.76 -15.71
C PRO A 139 -8.36 7.66 -14.75
N GLY A 140 -9.26 7.26 -13.86
CA GLY A 140 -9.06 6.10 -12.97
C GLY A 140 -8.26 6.39 -11.69
N VAL A 141 -7.97 7.65 -11.37
CA VAL A 141 -7.32 7.98 -10.08
C VAL A 141 -8.22 7.51 -8.94
N CYS A 142 -7.67 6.66 -8.08
CA CYS A 142 -8.36 6.01 -6.97
C CYS A 142 -7.68 6.27 -5.62
N GLY A 143 -6.54 6.96 -5.63
CA GLY A 143 -5.78 7.24 -4.44
C GLY A 143 -4.66 8.22 -4.69
N ALA A 144 -4.32 8.98 -3.64
CA ALA A 144 -3.18 9.88 -3.63
C ALA A 144 -2.51 9.87 -2.25
N ASP A 145 -1.21 10.09 -2.22
CA ASP A 145 -0.42 10.31 -1.01
C ASP A 145 0.88 11.08 -1.37
N ALA A 146 1.79 11.21 -0.41
CA ALA A 146 3.02 11.98 -0.57
C ALA A 146 3.93 11.51 -1.69
N ASP A 147 3.89 10.24 -2.08
CA ASP A 147 4.80 9.70 -3.09
C ASP A 147 4.19 9.65 -4.48
N GLY A 148 2.88 9.82 -4.63
CA GLY A 148 2.24 9.78 -5.94
C GLY A 148 0.73 9.51 -5.91
N ILE A 149 0.27 8.97 -7.03
CA ILE A 149 -1.14 8.62 -7.27
C ILE A 149 -1.28 7.16 -7.69
N ASP A 150 -2.43 6.59 -7.38
CA ASP A 150 -2.83 5.24 -7.77
C ASP A 150 -3.96 5.32 -8.81
N LEU A 151 -3.81 4.57 -9.90
CA LEU A 151 -4.76 4.49 -11.01
C LEU A 151 -5.37 3.09 -11.07
N LEU A 152 -6.70 2.98 -11.03
CA LEU A 152 -7.41 1.78 -11.43
C LEU A 152 -7.40 1.65 -12.95
N VAL A 153 -6.90 0.53 -13.45
CA VAL A 153 -6.86 0.20 -14.88
C VAL A 153 -7.49 -1.18 -15.13
N GLY A 154 -8.23 -1.31 -16.23
CA GLY A 154 -8.87 -2.56 -16.61
C GLY A 154 -9.79 -3.15 -15.53
N GLU A 155 -9.70 -4.47 -15.31
CA GLU A 155 -10.52 -5.22 -14.35
C GLU A 155 -9.97 -5.15 -12.91
N GLY A 156 -9.66 -3.94 -12.43
CA GLY A 156 -9.27 -3.70 -11.04
C GLY A 156 -7.78 -3.83 -10.72
N LEU A 157 -6.91 -3.74 -11.74
CA LEU A 157 -5.46 -3.60 -11.51
C LEU A 157 -5.16 -2.19 -11.02
N VAL A 158 -4.32 -2.06 -9.99
CA VAL A 158 -3.83 -0.76 -9.51
C VAL A 158 -2.45 -0.50 -10.09
N LYS A 159 -2.30 0.63 -10.79
CA LYS A 159 -1.01 1.14 -11.28
C LYS A 159 -0.61 2.37 -10.47
N ARG A 160 0.57 2.30 -9.84
CA ARG A 160 1.19 3.41 -9.12
C ARG A 160 1.91 4.35 -10.10
N ARG A 161 1.68 5.66 -10.01
CA ARG A 161 2.48 6.70 -10.67
C ARG A 161 3.13 7.56 -9.59
N LEU A 162 4.46 7.54 -9.54
CA LEU A 162 5.21 8.26 -8.52
C LEU A 162 5.44 9.72 -8.95
N PHE A 163 5.47 10.62 -7.97
CA PHE A 163 6.09 11.94 -8.16
C PHE A 163 7.60 11.78 -8.31
N ALA A 164 8.26 12.75 -8.95
CA ALA A 164 9.72 12.76 -9.10
C ALA A 164 10.47 12.83 -7.76
N SER A 165 9.82 13.37 -6.73
CA SER A 165 10.26 13.32 -5.34
C SER A 165 9.05 13.24 -4.43
N ALA A 166 9.22 12.61 -3.26
CA ALA A 166 8.20 12.64 -2.21
C ALA A 166 7.84 14.08 -1.84
N GLN A 167 6.55 14.32 -1.62
CA GLN A 167 5.98 15.62 -1.31
C GLN A 167 5.68 15.69 0.19
N THR A 168 5.91 16.86 0.79
CA THR A 168 5.59 17.09 2.22
C THR A 168 4.32 17.93 2.40
N ASN A 169 3.85 18.59 1.33
CA ASN A 169 2.65 19.41 1.30
C ASN A 169 1.73 18.96 0.14
N PRO A 170 0.46 18.62 0.41
CA PRO A 170 -0.53 18.31 -0.63
C PRO A 170 -0.70 19.39 -1.70
N GLU A 171 -0.59 20.67 -1.35
CA GLU A 171 -0.77 21.77 -2.31
C GLU A 171 0.30 21.73 -3.41
N THR A 172 1.54 21.39 -3.06
CA THR A 172 2.64 21.29 -4.04
C THR A 172 2.57 20.00 -4.86
N ALA A 173 1.86 18.97 -4.37
CA ALA A 173 1.73 17.70 -5.06
C ALA A 173 0.99 17.81 -6.40
N LEU A 174 0.04 18.75 -6.53
CA LEU A 174 -0.71 18.96 -7.78
C LEU A 174 0.17 19.42 -8.95
N ASP A 175 1.26 20.10 -8.65
CA ASP A 175 2.22 20.60 -9.63
C ASP A 175 3.48 19.71 -9.73
N ALA A 176 3.59 18.70 -8.87
CA ALA A 176 4.72 17.80 -8.84
C ALA A 176 4.76 16.94 -10.13
N PRO A 177 5.90 16.89 -10.83
CA PRO A 177 5.99 16.08 -12.04
C PRO A 177 5.89 14.60 -11.68
N LEU A 178 5.03 13.87 -12.41
CA LEU A 178 4.98 12.42 -12.34
C LEU A 178 6.15 11.83 -13.12
N LEU A 179 6.75 10.77 -12.57
CA LEU A 179 7.72 9.97 -13.29
C LEU A 179 7.08 9.34 -14.55
N PRO A 180 7.88 9.12 -15.60
CA PRO A 180 7.45 8.39 -16.79
C PRO A 180 7.06 6.96 -16.43
N GLU A 181 6.26 6.36 -17.30
CA GLU A 181 5.79 4.97 -17.14
C GLU A 181 6.86 3.94 -17.48
#